data_AF-A0A3S3TBI6-F1
#
_entry.id   AF-A0A3S3TBI6-F1
#
_cell.length_a   1.000
_cell.length_b   1.000
_cell.length_c   1.000
_cell.angle_alpha   90.00
_cell.angle_beta   90.00
_cell.angle_gamma   90.00
#
_symmetry.space_group_name_H-M   'P 1'
#
loop_
_entity.id
_entity.type
_entity.pdbx_description
1 polymer ?
#
loop_
_entity_poly.entity_id
_entity_poly.type
_entity_poly.pdbx_seq_one_letter_code
_entity_poly.pdbx_strand_id
1 'polypeptide(L)'
;MPITMVVTRDVEPRYRGFLTSIMLEVASGAYVAPNLSAGVRRRVWAVLSDWYENLGRGAIVMVWRDTSATGDLGMEILGEPLKEIVDADGILLVKRK
;
A
#
# COMPACT_ATOMS: atom_id res chain seq x y z
N MET A 1 -12.00 -8.59 -9.81
CA MET A 1 -11.42 -7.81 -8.70
C MET A 1 -9.93 -8.05 -8.72
N PRO A 2 -9.10 -7.01 -8.70
CA PRO A 2 -7.66 -7.19 -8.77
C PRO A 2 -7.06 -7.56 -7.41
N ILE A 3 -5.92 -8.23 -7.46
CA ILE A 3 -5.07 -8.41 -6.29
C ILE A 3 -4.71 -7.03 -5.71
N THR A 4 -4.76 -6.93 -4.38
CA THR A 4 -4.29 -5.75 -3.63
C THR A 4 -3.14 -6.20 -2.74
N MET A 5 -2.06 -5.44 -2.75
CA MET A 5 -0.90 -5.67 -1.88
C MET A 5 -0.71 -4.46 -0.97
N VAL A 6 -0.34 -4.71 0.28
CA VAL A 6 0.10 -3.67 1.21
C VAL A 6 1.50 -4.04 1.68
N VAL A 7 2.42 -3.09 1.66
CA VAL A 7 3.77 -3.22 2.19
C VAL A 7 3.93 -2.25 3.34
N THR A 8 4.40 -2.72 4.49
CA THR A 8 4.69 -1.89 5.67
C THR A 8 6.17 -1.99 6.05
N ARG A 9 6.71 -0.89 6.58
CA ARG A 9 8.07 -0.83 7.12
C ARG A 9 8.09 -0.01 8.39
N ASP A 10 8.65 -0.59 9.45
CA ASP A 10 8.86 0.07 10.74
C ASP A 10 7.59 0.75 11.32
N VAL A 11 6.42 0.17 11.06
CA VAL A 11 5.14 0.64 11.60
C VAL A 11 4.84 0.01 12.96
N GLU A 12 3.98 0.66 13.74
CA GLU A 12 3.47 0.14 15.01
C GLU A 12 2.75 -1.21 14.85
N PRO A 13 2.76 -2.08 15.88
CA PRO A 13 2.12 -3.40 15.81
C PRO A 13 0.63 -3.37 15.45
N ARG A 14 -0.07 -2.27 15.77
CA ARG A 14 -1.50 -2.09 15.51
C ARG A 14 -1.84 -2.21 14.01
N TYR A 15 -1.02 -1.62 13.14
CA TYR A 15 -1.19 -1.72 11.68
C TYR A 15 -1.10 -3.17 11.21
N ARG A 16 -0.10 -3.90 11.70
CA ARG A 16 0.13 -5.31 11.35
C ARG A 16 -1.06 -6.16 11.76
N GLY A 17 -1.52 -6.02 13.01
CA GLY A 17 -2.68 -6.76 13.52
C GLY A 17 -3.97 -6.47 12.74
N PHE A 18 -4.17 -5.24 12.29
CA PHE A 18 -5.30 -4.90 11.43
C PHE A 18 -5.18 -5.53 10.05
N LEU A 19 -4.02 -5.39 9.39
CA LEU A 19 -3.81 -5.94 8.05
C LEU A 19 -3.91 -7.46 8.02
N THR A 20 -3.36 -8.18 9.01
CA THR A 20 -3.49 -9.64 9.11
C THR A 20 -4.93 -10.12 9.36
N SER A 21 -5.81 -9.26 9.88
CA SER A 21 -7.22 -9.60 10.07
C SER A 21 -8.03 -9.65 8.76
N ILE A 22 -7.50 -9.06 7.67
CA ILE A 22 -8.21 -8.93 6.38
C ILE A 22 -7.38 -9.33 5.16
N MET A 23 -6.09 -9.59 5.32
CA MET A 23 -5.14 -9.93 4.25
C MET A 23 -4.17 -11.01 4.72
N LEU A 24 -3.63 -11.80 3.79
CA LEU A 24 -2.58 -12.78 4.08
C LEU A 24 -1.21 -12.09 4.13
N GLU A 25 -0.49 -12.19 5.25
CA GLU A 25 0.92 -11.77 5.33
C GLU A 25 1.81 -12.86 4.72
N VAL A 26 2.31 -12.63 3.50
CA VAL A 26 3.13 -13.60 2.75
C VAL A 26 4.63 -13.50 3.07
N ALA A 27 5.05 -12.36 3.59
CA ALA A 27 6.39 -12.10 4.11
C ALA A 27 6.30 -10.96 5.14
N SER A 28 7.35 -10.73 5.92
CA SER A 28 7.35 -9.67 6.95
C SER A 28 6.96 -8.32 6.36
N GLY A 29 5.81 -7.80 6.80
CA GLY A 29 5.26 -6.53 6.32
C GLY A 29 4.71 -6.55 4.89
N ALA A 30 4.51 -7.72 4.28
CA ALA A 30 3.95 -7.86 2.93
C ALA A 30 2.62 -8.62 2.98
N TYR A 31 1.53 -7.91 2.71
CA TYR A 31 0.16 -8.39 2.84
C TYR A 31 -0.49 -8.48 1.46
N VAL A 32 -1.24 -9.56 1.22
CA VAL A 32 -1.88 -9.84 -0.07
C VAL A 32 -3.35 -10.20 0.14
N ALA A 33 -4.23 -9.58 -0.63
CA ALA A 33 -5.62 -10.01 -0.75
C ALA A 33 -5.95 -10.20 -2.24
N PRO A 34 -6.38 -11.40 -2.67
CA PRO A 34 -6.69 -11.65 -4.08
C PRO A 34 -7.93 -10.89 -4.54
N ASN A 35 -8.86 -10.62 -3.61
CA ASN A 35 -10.16 -10.01 -3.89
C ASN A 35 -10.49 -8.93 -2.86
N LEU A 36 -9.95 -7.73 -3.03
CA LEU A 36 -10.34 -6.56 -2.25
C LEU A 36 -11.14 -5.59 -3.13
N SER A 37 -12.41 -5.32 -2.80
CA SER A 37 -13.22 -4.39 -3.58
C SER A 37 -12.71 -2.97 -3.43
N ALA A 38 -12.98 -2.10 -4.41
CA ALA A 38 -12.59 -0.69 -4.32
C ALA A 38 -13.15 0.00 -3.07
N GLY A 39 -14.37 -0.35 -2.65
CA GLY A 39 -14.98 0.17 -1.43
C GLY A 39 -14.31 -0.34 -0.15
N VAL A 40 -13.92 -1.62 -0.10
CA VAL A 40 -13.15 -2.16 1.04
C VAL A 40 -11.77 -1.54 1.08
N ARG A 41 -11.08 -1.46 -0.07
CA ARG A 41 -9.75 -0.84 -0.18
C ARG A 41 -9.73 0.60 0.34
N ARG A 42 -10.70 1.43 -0.07
CA ARG A 42 -10.84 2.81 0.43
C ARG A 42 -11.06 2.88 1.94
N ARG A 43 -11.85 1.97 2.52
CA ARG A 43 -12.06 1.91 3.98
C ARG A 43 -10.81 1.47 4.72
N VAL A 44 -10.11 0.46 4.21
CA VAL A 44 -8.82 0.01 4.76
C VAL A 44 -7.84 1.18 4.75
N TRP A 45 -7.71 1.88 3.62
CA TRP A 45 -6.83 3.04 3.51
C TRP A 45 -7.20 4.14 4.50
N ALA A 46 -8.48 4.49 4.65
CA ALA A 46 -8.92 5.49 5.61
C ALA A 46 -8.53 5.15 7.07
N VAL A 47 -8.62 3.87 7.47
CA VAL A 47 -8.17 3.42 8.80
C VAL A 47 -6.66 3.56 8.95
N LEU A 48 -5.89 3.18 7.93
CA LEU A 48 -4.43 3.30 7.97
C LEU A 48 -4.00 4.76 8.05
N SER A 49 -4.63 5.65 7.26
CA SER A 49 -4.33 7.08 7.25
C SER A 49 -4.67 7.75 8.58
N ASP A 50 -5.85 7.48 9.15
CA ASP A 50 -6.26 8.00 10.46
C ASP A 50 -5.28 7.61 11.58
N TRP A 51 -4.83 6.35 11.59
CA TRP A 51 -3.80 5.94 12.55
C TRP A 51 -2.46 6.60 12.28
N TYR A 52 -2.10 6.78 11.00
CA TYR A 52 -0.82 7.37 10.61
C TYR A 52 -0.73 8.84 10.99
N GLU A 53 -1.82 9.59 10.90
CA GLU A 53 -1.90 10.99 11.40
C GLU A 53 -1.56 11.10 12.89
N ASN A 54 -1.87 10.07 13.68
CA ASN A 54 -1.64 10.06 15.13
C ASN A 54 -0.30 9.44 15.53
N LEU A 55 0.18 8.42 14.81
CA LEU A 55 1.38 7.65 15.18
C LEU A 55 2.63 8.09 14.41
N GLY A 56 2.47 8.46 13.13
CA GLY A 56 3.50 9.11 12.31
C GLY A 56 4.78 8.32 12.00
N ARG A 57 4.86 7.04 12.37
CA ARG A 57 6.08 6.22 12.21
C ARG A 57 5.99 5.26 11.01
N GLY A 58 7.14 5.10 10.36
CA GLY A 58 7.34 4.07 9.35
C GLY A 58 6.82 4.47 7.98
N ALA A 59 6.47 3.49 7.15
CA ALA A 59 5.87 3.71 5.85
C ALA A 59 4.88 2.60 5.51
N ILE A 60 3.84 2.96 4.78
CA ILE A 60 2.81 2.04 4.27
C ILE A 60 2.59 2.34 2.79
N VAL A 61 2.66 1.32 1.95
CA VAL A 61 2.36 1.43 0.53
C VAL A 61 1.27 0.42 0.20
N MET A 62 0.16 0.88 -0.36
CA MET A 62 -0.90 0.02 -0.90
C MET A 62 -0.89 0.10 -2.42
N VAL A 63 -0.91 -1.05 -3.09
CA VAL A 63 -0.98 -1.13 -4.55
C VAL A 63 -2.08 -2.08 -5.03
N TRP A 64 -2.68 -1.76 -6.17
CA TRP A 64 -3.69 -2.58 -6.82
C TRP A 64 -3.66 -2.33 -8.33
N ARG A 65 -4.21 -3.26 -9.12
CA ARG A 65 -4.37 -3.02 -10.56
C ARG A 65 -5.44 -1.94 -10.80
N ASP A 66 -5.09 -0.90 -11.52
CA ASP A 66 -5.95 0.21 -11.89
C ASP A 66 -5.70 0.61 -13.34
N THR A 67 -6.59 0.25 -14.26
CA THR A 67 -6.43 0.53 -15.70
C THR A 67 -6.59 2.01 -16.06
N SER A 68 -6.88 2.87 -15.08
CA SER A 68 -6.93 4.33 -15.27
C SER A 68 -5.66 5.04 -14.79
N ALA A 69 -4.75 4.32 -14.10
CA ALA A 69 -3.49 4.85 -13.60
C ALA A 69 -2.33 4.52 -14.55
N THR A 70 -1.25 5.30 -14.48
CA THR A 70 0.02 4.99 -15.16
C THR A 70 0.48 3.57 -14.83
N GLY A 71 0.89 2.81 -15.85
CA GLY A 71 1.38 1.45 -15.69
C GLY A 71 0.34 0.44 -15.19
N ASP A 72 -0.96 0.74 -15.34
CA ASP A 72 -2.07 -0.06 -14.82
C ASP A 72 -2.00 -0.30 -13.29
N LEU A 73 -1.31 0.57 -12.54
CA LEU A 73 -0.99 0.39 -11.12
C LEU A 73 -1.45 1.59 -10.29
N GLY A 74 -2.51 1.40 -9.52
CA GLY A 74 -2.93 2.34 -8.49
C GLY A 74 -2.04 2.20 -7.26
N MET A 75 -1.67 3.33 -6.65
CA MET A 75 -0.77 3.38 -5.49
C MET A 75 -1.25 4.42 -4.48
N GLU A 76 -1.14 4.09 -3.21
CA GLU A 76 -1.37 5.00 -2.08
C GLU A 76 -0.23 4.83 -1.08
N ILE A 77 0.27 5.95 -0.53
CA ILE A 77 1.50 5.98 0.27
C ILE A 77 1.29 6.81 1.54
N LEU A 78 1.69 6.27 2.69
CA LEU A 78 1.84 6.98 3.96
C LEU A 78 3.30 6.93 4.40
N GLY A 79 3.78 8.05 4.93
CA GLY A 79 5.17 8.25 5.30
C GLY A 79 6.08 8.53 4.11
N GLU A 80 7.37 8.65 4.40
CA GLU A 80 8.40 8.90 3.39
C GLU A 80 8.59 7.64 2.51
N PRO A 81 8.26 7.69 1.20
CA PRO A 81 8.48 6.56 0.31
C PRO A 81 9.98 6.31 0.16
N LEU A 82 10.39 5.06 0.42
CA LEU A 82 11.78 4.63 0.32
C LEU A 82 12.38 4.74 -1.08
N LYS A 83 11.53 4.83 -2.11
CA LYS A 83 11.90 4.82 -3.52
C LYS A 83 11.24 6.00 -4.22
N GLU A 84 12.02 6.72 -5.01
CA GLU A 84 11.52 7.75 -5.91
C GLU A 84 10.93 7.03 -7.14
N ILE A 85 9.60 6.94 -7.19
CA ILE A 85 8.86 6.37 -8.32
C ILE A 85 8.76 7.43 -9.41
N VAL A 86 9.12 7.06 -10.63
CA VAL A 86 9.09 7.94 -11.80
C VAL A 86 8.29 7.30 -12.92
N ASP A 87 7.53 8.11 -13.64
CA ASP A 87 6.90 7.72 -14.90
C ASP A 87 7.90 7.90 -16.04
N ALA A 88 8.20 6.81 -16.75
CA ALA A 88 8.98 6.79 -17.97
C ALA A 88 8.10 6.26 -19.11
N ASP A 89 7.42 7.19 -19.80
CA ASP A 89 6.55 6.92 -20.95
C ASP A 89 5.44 5.89 -20.66
N GLY A 90 4.77 6.03 -19.51
CA GLY A 90 3.69 5.14 -19.09
C GLY A 90 4.14 3.94 -18.25
N ILE A 91 5.45 3.78 -18.05
CA ILE A 91 6.04 2.70 -17.25
C ILE A 91 6.55 3.28 -15.93
N LEU A 92 6.07 2.73 -14.81
CA LEU A 92 6.55 3.10 -13.48
C LEU A 92 7.91 2.45 -13.20
N LEU A 93 8.93 3.27 -12.99
CA LEU A 93 10.29 2.86 -12.65
C LEU A 93 10.72 3.46 -11.30
N VAL A 94 11.84 2.98 -10.79
CA VAL A 94 12.50 3.54 -9.61
C VAL A 94 13.75 4.29 -10.06
N LYS A 95 13.83 5.58 -9.73
CA LYS A 95 15.07 6.34 -9.91
C LYS A 95 16.08 5.89 -8.87
N ARG A 96 17.26 5.46 -9.33
CA ARG A 96 18.41 5.16 -8.46
C ARG A 96 19.29 6.40 -8.37
N LYS A 97 19.71 6.74 -7.16
CA LYS A 97 20.80 7.70 -6.92
C LYS A 97 22.13 7.00 -7.10
#